data_AF-A0AA40AKU8-F1
#
_entry.id   AF-A0AA40AKU8-F1
#
_cell.length_a   1.000
_cell.length_b   1.000
_cell.length_c   1.000
_cell.angle_alpha   90.00
_cell.angle_beta   90.00
_cell.angle_gamma   90.00
#
_symmetry.space_group_name_H-M   'P 1'
#
loop_
_entity.id
_entity.type
_entity.pdbx_description
1 polymer ?
#
loop_
_entity_poly.entity_id
_entity_poly.type
_entity_poly.pdbx_seq_one_letter_code
_entity_poly.pdbx_strand_id
1 'polypeptide(L)' 'MTPWLLVPLAVAVGVHCHGGIFNYTIDGSTIQRRWWGDPIRDVDHPYLACNRGIPLAAHTPTLHAPVRAG' A
#
# COMPACT_ATOMS: atom_id res chain seq x y z
N MET A 1 -7.04 -28.01 -45.41
CA MET A 1 -5.83 -27.27 -44.97
C MET A 1 -6.31 -26.13 -44.10
N THR A 2 -6.17 -26.28 -42.79
CA THR A 2 -6.81 -25.48 -41.73
C THR A 2 -6.06 -24.16 -41.49
N PRO A 3 -6.75 -23.01 -41.35
CA PRO A 3 -6.06 -21.75 -41.07
C PRO A 3 -5.66 -21.69 -39.60
N TRP A 4 -4.42 -21.27 -39.36
CA TRP A 4 -3.84 -21.05 -38.04
C TRP A 4 -4.54 -19.86 -37.37
N LEU A 5 -5.35 -20.13 -36.35
CA LEU A 5 -5.83 -19.09 -35.43
C LEU A 5 -4.63 -18.56 -34.63
N LEU A 6 -4.21 -17.32 -34.90
CA LEU A 6 -3.35 -16.57 -34.00
C LEU A 6 -4.21 -16.11 -32.82
N VAL A 7 -4.10 -16.81 -31.69
CA VAL A 7 -4.65 -16.34 -30.41
C VAL A 7 -3.69 -15.29 -29.86
N PRO A 8 -4.08 -14.01 -29.73
CA PRO A 8 -3.24 -13.05 -29.05
C PRO A 8 -3.20 -13.45 -27.57
N LEU A 9 -2.01 -13.82 -27.09
CA LEU A 9 -1.73 -14.01 -25.67
C LEU A 9 -1.89 -12.65 -24.99
N ALA A 10 -3.10 -12.36 -24.49
CA ALA A 10 -3.33 -11.23 -23.62
C ALA A 10 -2.49 -11.45 -22.36
N VAL A 11 -1.37 -10.75 -22.25
CA VAL A 11 -0.61 -10.67 -21.00
C VAL A 11 -1.52 -9.94 -20.03
N ALA A 12 -2.24 -10.70 -19.21
CA ALA A 12 -2.92 -10.19 -18.04
C ALA A 12 -1.84 -9.72 -17.06
N VAL A 13 -1.39 -8.48 -17.21
CA VAL A 13 -0.60 -7.80 -16.20
C VAL A 13 -1.55 -7.58 -15.03
N GLY A 14 -1.65 -8.58 -14.15
CA GLY A 14 -2.44 -8.49 -12.93
C GLY A 14 -1.93 -7.29 -12.16
N VAL A 15 -2.70 -6.21 -12.13
CA VAL A 15 -2.39 -5.08 -11.28
C VAL A 15 -2.63 -5.55 -9.86
N HIS A 16 -1.57 -6.00 -9.19
CA HIS A 16 -1.57 -6.30 -7.76
C HIS A 16 -1.65 -4.99 -6.97
N CYS A 17 -2.76 -4.26 -7.13
CA CYS A 17 -3.10 -3.14 -6.28
C CYS A 17 -3.42 -3.68 -4.90
N HIS A 18 -2.43 -3.74 -4.02
CA HIS A 18 -2.66 -3.94 -2.60
C HIS A 18 -2.98 -2.59 -1.94
N GLY A 19 -4.00 -2.58 -1.07
CA GLY A 19 -4.46 -1.36 -0.39
C GLY A 19 -3.48 -0.91 0.69
N GLY A 20 -3.33 0.41 0.85
CA GLY A 20 -2.52 1.01 1.91
C GLY A 20 -3.19 2.27 2.46
N ILE A 21 -2.78 2.68 3.66
CA ILE A 21 -3.22 3.94 4.26
C ILE A 21 -2.26 5.03 3.80
N PHE A 22 -2.78 5.97 3.02
CA PHE A 22 -2.00 7.07 2.44
C PHE A 22 -2.36 8.45 3.02
N ASN A 23 -3.50 8.53 3.71
CA ASN A 23 -4.02 9.73 4.34
C ASN A 23 -4.95 9.39 5.50
N TYR A 24 -5.14 10.37 6.37
CA TYR A 24 -6.15 10.37 7.42
C TYR A 24 -6.55 11.81 7.72
N THR A 25 -7.72 12.02 8.31
CA THR A 25 -8.28 13.35 8.54
C THR A 25 -8.37 13.62 10.03
N ILE A 26 -7.94 14.82 10.47
CA ILE A 26 -8.16 15.33 11.83
C ILE A 26 -8.89 16.67 11.70
N ASP A 27 -10.01 16.84 12.42
CA ASP A 27 -10.78 18.09 12.43
C ASP A 27 -11.12 18.61 11.00
N GLY A 28 -11.42 17.69 10.06
CA GLY A 28 -11.71 18.02 8.66
C GLY A 28 -10.49 18.31 7.77
N SER A 29 -9.27 18.33 8.34
CA SER A 29 -8.01 18.54 7.60
C SER A 29 -7.34 17.23 7.22
N THR A 30 -7.02 17.05 5.94
CA THR A 30 -6.34 15.84 5.43
C THR A 30 -4.83 15.90 5.71
N ILE A 31 -4.31 14.85 6.34
CA ILE A 31 -2.89 14.65 6.59
C ILE A 31 -2.41 13.46 5.76
N GLN A 32 -1.34 13.67 5.00
CA GLN A 32 -0.72 12.59 4.24
C GLN A 32 0.22 11.76 5.12
N ARG A 33 0.02 10.44 5.13
CA ARG A 33 0.98 9.46 5.65
C ARG A 33 0.95 8.26 4.76
N ARG A 34 2.09 7.86 4.22
CA ARG A 34 2.18 6.74 3.30
C ARG A 34 2.68 5.50 4.06
N TRP A 35 1.76 4.59 4.33
CA TRP A 35 2.05 3.23 4.82
C TRP A 35 2.03 2.31 3.61
N TRP A 36 2.99 1.39 3.53
CA TRP A 36 3.10 0.50 2.38
C TRP A 36 1.99 -0.55 2.40
N GLY A 37 1.47 -0.88 1.20
CA GLY A 37 0.25 -1.69 1.06
C GLY A 37 0.49 -3.20 0.96
N ASP A 38 1.75 -3.65 0.86
CA ASP A 38 2.01 -5.09 0.70
C ASP A 38 1.48 -5.88 1.92
N PRO A 39 0.72 -6.96 1.69
CA PRO A 39 0.10 -7.71 2.76
C PRO A 39 1.15 -8.55 3.49
N ILE A 40 1.17 -8.44 4.80
CA ILE A 40 1.89 -9.38 5.68
C ILE A 40 0.96 -10.57 5.94
N ARG A 41 1.42 -11.77 5.60
CA ARG A 41 0.64 -13.02 5.72
C ARG A 41 1.06 -13.90 6.90
N ASP A 42 2.19 -13.57 7.51
CA ASP A 42 2.77 -14.31 8.63
C ASP A 42 2.51 -13.53 9.93
N VAL A 43 1.89 -14.21 10.89
CA VAL A 43 1.54 -13.63 12.21
C VAL A 43 2.76 -13.46 13.12
N ASP A 44 3.91 -14.04 12.77
CA ASP A 44 5.17 -13.87 13.51
C ASP A 44 6.12 -12.90 12.79
N HIS A 45 5.66 -12.23 11.72
CA HIS A 45 6.50 -11.31 10.95
C HIS A 45 6.92 -10.07 11.79
N PRO A 46 8.20 -9.65 11.78
CA PRO A 46 8.71 -8.54 12.61
C PRO A 46 8.08 -7.16 12.31
N TYR A 47 7.28 -7.06 11.25
CA TYR A 47 6.60 -5.83 10.83
C TYR A 47 5.08 -5.92 10.99
N LEU A 48 4.54 -6.97 11.61
CA LEU A 48 3.10 -7.18 11.71
C LEU A 48 2.37 -5.97 12.34
N ALA A 49 2.97 -5.35 13.36
CA ALA A 49 2.34 -4.27 14.12
C ALA A 49 2.15 -2.96 13.30
N CYS A 50 3.14 -2.57 12.50
CA CYS A 50 3.16 -1.24 11.83
C CYS A 50 3.40 -1.32 10.31
N ASN A 51 3.37 -2.52 9.73
CA ASN A 51 3.88 -2.83 8.40
C ASN A 51 5.35 -2.36 8.20
N ARG A 52 5.96 -2.66 7.05
CA ARG A 52 7.37 -2.35 6.73
C ARG A 52 7.64 -0.84 6.59
N GLY A 53 6.62 0.01 6.68
CA GLY A 53 6.72 1.42 6.29
C GLY A 53 7.14 1.57 4.83
N ILE A 54 7.57 2.77 4.42
CA ILE A 54 8.11 2.98 3.06
C ILE A 54 9.62 2.74 3.12
N PRO A 55 10.17 1.76 2.37
CA PRO A 55 11.62 1.53 2.34
C PRO A 55 12.43 2.72 1.82
N LEU A 56 11.79 3.59 1.03
CA LEU A 56 12.35 4.83 0.47
C LEU A 56 12.10 6.06 1.35
N ALA A 57 11.46 5.92 2.52
CA ALA A 57 11.37 7.04 3.45
C ALA A 57 12.78 7.28 4.03
N ALA A 58 13.44 8.33 3.54
CA ALA A 58 14.77 8.74 4.01
C ALA A 58 14.77 9.09 5.51
N HIS A 59 13.61 9.43 6.06
CA HIS A 59 13.44 9.82 7.45
C HIS A 59 12.15 9.26 8.04
N THR A 60 12.20 8.92 9.33
CA THR A 60 10.99 8.71 10.11
C THR A 60 10.14 9.97 10.02
N PRO A 61 8.87 9.89 9.60
CA PRO A 61 7.99 11.05 9.53
C PRO A 61 7.84 11.71 10.90
N THR A 62 8.43 12.90 11.04
CA THR A 62 8.45 13.72 12.27
C THR A 62 7.11 14.37 12.58
N LEU A 63 6.16 14.35 11.64
CA LEU A 63 4.84 14.93 11.81
C LEU A 63 3.96 14.01 12.69
N HIS A 64 4.07 14.16 14.01
CA HIS A 64 3.02 13.71 14.92
C HIS A 64 1.85 14.68 14.79
N ALA A 65 0.76 14.24 14.18
CA ALA A 65 -0.43 15.07 14.06
C ALA A 65 -1.14 15.11 15.43
N PRO A 66 -1.30 16.28 16.05
CA PRO A 66 -2.01 16.40 17.30
C PRO A 66 -3.49 16.06 17.07
N VAL A 67 -4.07 15.29 17.98
CA VAL A 67 -5.49 14.96 17.98
C VAL A 67 -6.05 15.24 19.38
N ARG A 68 -7.23 15.87 19.44
CA ARG A 68 -7.93 16.06 20.72
C ARG A 68 -8.50 14.72 21.16
N ALA A 69 -8.44 14.45 22.46
CA ALA A 69 -9.10 13.28 23.02
C ALA A 69 -10.63 13.47 22.96
N GLY A 70 -11.33 12.39 22.62
CA GLY A 70 -12.80 12.38 22.42
C GLY A 70 -13.18 12.45 20.95
#